data_AF-A0A847N0A5-F1
#
_entry.id   AF-A0A847N0A5-F1
#
_cell.length_a   1.000
_cell.length_b   1.000
_cell.length_c   1.000
_cell.angle_alpha   90.00
_cell.angle_beta   90.00
_cell.angle_gamma   90.00
#
_symmetry.space_group_name_H-M   'P 1'
#
loop_
_entity.id
_entity.type
_entity.pdbx_description
1 polymer ?
#
loop_
_entity_poly.entity_id
_entity_poly.type
_entity_poly.pdbx_seq_one_letter_code
_entity_poly.pdbx_strand_id
1 'polypeptide(L)'
;METDHFLTSESSFLSLVHHALSVQQTEDGYFQINRFTDGQREEASSHPLYKAMANTAAGACLRFKTHTPVQLDIKRINQSLLPRAEEHALDLAALYGRPLDLNESIDVVYQDGNVEYLPLKSGAIGIDAEQTVSIHLPLHHQVEVRLRGEVEPLDQKRSAFLMMGDSIIQGVGLHHPSQSLGAQLETLLDASFLNQGLAGKLISPRLVQELPLSQPLRGIIVGYGTNDWVVRENLAELRGEMFALLGRIRKFHPQTPVLVLTPLWRSDIQEKKRMGTFSEMQIALTQATRCFPKVSVADGLSLSLRDSYDDAFLHPDSKAVSFLAKGLARQLR
;
A
#
# COMPACT_ATOMS: atom_id res chain seq x y z
N MET A 1 41.84 -6.81 5.96
CA MET A 1 40.63 -6.77 6.80
C MET A 1 39.81 -5.62 6.26
N GLU A 2 39.00 -5.89 5.24
CA GLU A 2 37.98 -4.91 4.82
C GLU A 2 37.01 -4.79 5.98
N THR A 3 36.91 -3.59 6.54
CA THR A 3 35.93 -3.30 7.57
C THR A 3 34.56 -3.33 6.90
N ASP A 4 33.78 -4.36 7.22
CA ASP A 4 32.37 -4.53 6.85
C ASP A 4 31.56 -3.33 7.39
N HIS A 5 31.53 -2.24 6.64
CA HIS A 5 30.81 -1.04 7.02
C HIS A 5 29.38 -1.15 6.49
N PHE A 6 28.45 -1.35 7.42
CA PHE A 6 27.04 -1.14 7.16
C PHE A 6 26.71 0.34 7.13
N LEU A 7 25.64 0.68 6.41
CA LEU A 7 24.96 1.94 6.68
C LEU A 7 24.37 1.89 8.10
N THR A 8 24.80 2.82 8.95
CA THR A 8 24.41 2.86 10.37
C THR A 8 23.51 4.03 10.72
N SER A 9 23.37 5.02 9.83
CA SER A 9 22.58 6.22 10.08
C SER A 9 21.21 6.15 9.42
N GLU A 10 20.14 6.45 10.17
CA GLU A 10 18.77 6.55 9.64
C GLU A 10 18.65 7.55 8.50
N SER A 11 19.31 8.72 8.58
CA SER A 11 19.22 9.74 7.52
C SER A 11 19.89 9.27 6.23
N SER A 12 21.05 8.62 6.34
CA SER A 12 21.74 8.02 5.19
C SER A 12 20.92 6.89 4.58
N PHE A 13 20.32 6.03 5.41
CA PHE A 13 19.52 4.91 4.91
C PHE A 13 18.21 5.40 4.27
N LEU A 14 17.53 6.36 4.89
CA LEU A 14 16.29 6.96 4.37
C LEU A 14 16.49 7.58 2.97
N SER A 15 17.68 8.10 2.66
CA SER A 15 17.98 8.65 1.32
C SER A 15 17.88 7.61 0.20
N LEU A 16 18.04 6.32 0.52
CA LEU A 16 17.88 5.20 -0.41
C LEU A 16 16.42 4.73 -0.53
N VAL A 17 15.57 5.09 0.44
CA VAL A 17 14.20 4.58 0.53
C VAL A 17 13.26 5.48 -0.27
N HIS A 18 12.50 4.87 -1.16
CA HIS A 18 11.43 5.50 -1.92
C HIS A 18 10.08 4.99 -1.40
N HIS A 19 9.05 5.85 -1.48
CA HIS A 19 7.65 5.52 -1.16
C HIS A 19 7.37 5.18 0.32
N ALA A 20 8.11 5.81 1.23
CA ALA A 20 7.95 5.68 2.68
C ALA A 20 7.97 7.05 3.39
N LEU A 21 7.52 7.10 4.64
CA LEU A 21 7.54 8.31 5.48
C LEU A 21 8.78 8.39 6.35
N SER A 22 9.23 7.25 6.88
CA SER A 22 10.36 7.21 7.80
C SER A 22 11.02 5.84 7.81
N VAL A 23 12.22 5.79 8.40
CA VAL A 23 12.91 4.57 8.78
C VAL A 23 13.19 4.62 10.28
N GLN A 24 13.25 3.46 10.91
CA GLN A 24 13.62 3.31 12.30
C GLN A 24 14.69 2.24 12.40
N GLN A 25 15.83 2.57 13.00
CA GLN A 25 16.87 1.59 13.29
C GLN A 25 16.46 0.70 14.47
N THR A 26 16.64 -0.61 14.31
CA THR A 26 16.39 -1.61 15.34
C THR A 26 17.64 -1.84 16.19
N GLU A 27 17.48 -2.45 17.37
CA GLU A 27 18.60 -2.72 18.30
C GLU A 27 19.70 -3.59 17.70
N ASP A 28 19.35 -4.49 16.77
CA ASP A 28 20.28 -5.35 16.03
C ASP A 28 20.80 -4.71 14.72
N GLY A 29 20.56 -3.41 14.55
CA GLY A 29 21.13 -2.57 13.49
C GLY A 29 20.46 -2.70 12.12
N TYR A 30 19.31 -3.37 12.02
CA TYR A 30 18.47 -3.33 10.83
C TYR A 30 17.63 -2.04 10.80
N PHE A 31 16.95 -1.80 9.70
CA PHE A 31 16.02 -0.70 9.52
C PHE A 31 14.62 -1.23 9.21
N GLN A 32 13.64 -0.78 9.98
CA GLN A 32 12.23 -0.89 9.63
C GLN A 32 11.82 0.31 8.80
N ILE A 33 11.18 0.07 7.65
CA ILE A 33 10.67 1.12 6.75
C ILE A 33 9.18 1.31 7.01
N ASN A 34 8.78 2.54 7.32
CA ASN A 34 7.44 2.87 7.76
C ASN A 34 6.70 3.72 6.72
N ARG A 35 5.52 3.24 6.30
CA ARG A 35 4.59 3.95 5.40
C ARG A 35 3.47 4.71 6.14
N PHE A 36 3.45 4.62 7.46
CA PHE A 36 2.51 5.28 8.37
C PHE A 36 3.26 6.04 9.46
N THR A 37 2.72 7.18 9.90
CA THR A 37 3.21 7.87 11.10
C THR A 37 2.95 7.05 12.36
N ASP A 38 3.61 7.37 13.47
CA ASP A 38 3.41 6.68 14.75
C ASP A 38 1.95 6.75 15.22
N GLY A 39 1.32 7.93 15.09
CA GLY A 39 -0.10 8.11 15.40
C GLY A 39 -1.04 7.33 14.47
N GLN A 40 -0.66 7.10 13.22
CA GLN A 40 -1.42 6.21 12.32
C GLN A 40 -1.26 4.74 12.71
N ARG A 41 -0.05 4.32 13.12
CA ARG A 41 0.20 2.95 13.59
C ARG A 41 -0.48 2.66 14.93
N GLU A 42 -0.60 3.65 15.80
CA GLU A 42 -1.39 3.56 17.04
C GLU A 42 -2.87 3.32 16.72
N GLU A 43 -3.47 4.12 15.82
CA GLU A 43 -4.85 3.91 15.37
C GLU A 43 -5.04 2.52 14.72
N ALA A 44 -4.08 2.08 13.90
CA ALA A 44 -4.08 0.75 13.29
C ALA A 44 -3.92 -0.38 14.32
N SER A 45 -3.36 -0.11 15.49
CA SER A 45 -3.17 -1.11 16.56
C SER A 45 -4.47 -1.54 17.23
N SER A 46 -5.60 -0.92 16.88
CA SER A 46 -6.94 -1.33 17.30
C SER A 46 -7.37 -2.72 16.82
N HIS A 47 -6.70 -3.28 15.81
CA HIS A 47 -6.98 -4.62 15.29
C HIS A 47 -5.68 -5.32 14.86
N PRO A 48 -5.47 -6.62 15.17
CA PRO A 48 -4.23 -7.32 14.83
C PRO A 48 -3.90 -7.34 13.34
N LEU A 49 -4.87 -7.62 12.46
CA LEU A 49 -4.66 -7.50 11.01
C LEU A 49 -4.17 -6.10 10.60
N TYR A 50 -4.81 -5.03 11.08
CA TYR A 50 -4.39 -3.65 10.78
C TYR A 50 -2.99 -3.37 11.31
N LYS A 51 -2.69 -3.79 12.53
CA LYS A 51 -1.35 -3.64 13.12
C LYS A 51 -0.28 -4.32 12.27
N ALA A 52 -0.51 -5.59 11.91
CA ALA A 52 0.43 -6.36 11.10
C ALA A 52 0.66 -5.71 9.74
N MET A 53 -0.41 -5.28 9.08
CA MET A 53 -0.37 -4.67 7.75
C MET A 53 0.19 -3.24 7.77
N ALA A 54 0.04 -2.50 8.87
CA ALA A 54 0.63 -1.17 9.02
C ALA A 54 2.15 -1.22 9.26
N ASN A 55 2.67 -2.35 9.73
CA ASN A 55 4.11 -2.60 9.92
C ASN A 55 4.80 -3.14 8.66
N THR A 56 4.07 -3.41 7.57
CA THR A 56 4.70 -3.81 6.30
C THR A 56 5.28 -2.62 5.57
N ALA A 57 6.25 -2.89 4.70
CA ALA A 57 6.87 -1.91 3.81
C ALA A 57 6.12 -1.82 2.46
N ALA A 58 4.81 -2.06 2.43
CA ALA A 58 4.05 -2.18 1.19
C ALA A 58 4.22 -0.95 0.29
N GLY A 59 4.69 -1.20 -0.94
CA GLY A 59 4.96 -0.17 -1.94
C GLY A 59 6.33 0.51 -1.81
N ALA A 60 7.02 0.37 -0.68
CA ALA A 60 8.36 0.92 -0.50
C ALA A 60 9.41 0.13 -1.29
N CYS A 61 10.46 0.83 -1.70
CA CYS A 61 11.61 0.21 -2.36
C CYS A 61 12.91 0.92 -2.00
N LEU A 62 14.03 0.22 -2.11
CA LEU A 62 15.37 0.81 -2.04
C LEU A 62 15.86 1.10 -3.46
N ARG A 63 16.34 2.31 -3.73
CA ARG A 63 16.86 2.69 -5.05
C ARG A 63 18.21 3.35 -4.95
N PHE A 64 19.19 2.75 -5.61
CA PHE A 64 20.57 3.23 -5.58
C PHE A 64 21.39 2.70 -6.74
N LYS A 65 22.52 3.35 -6.98
CA LYS A 65 23.64 2.83 -7.77
C LYS A 65 24.67 2.23 -6.82
N THR A 66 25.22 1.06 -7.16
CA THR A 66 26.32 0.42 -6.42
C THR A 66 27.67 0.88 -6.96
N HIS A 67 28.63 1.12 -6.08
CA HIS A 67 30.05 1.36 -6.44
C HIS A 67 30.92 0.14 -6.14
N THR A 68 30.60 -0.56 -5.06
CA THR A 68 31.18 -1.86 -4.71
C THR A 68 30.11 -2.94 -4.86
N PRO A 69 30.47 -4.24 -4.80
CA PRO A 69 29.49 -5.26 -4.50
C PRO A 69 28.76 -4.91 -3.19
N VAL A 70 27.45 -5.11 -3.19
CA VAL A 70 26.56 -4.72 -2.09
C VAL A 70 25.80 -5.93 -1.59
N GLN A 71 25.58 -5.99 -0.29
CA GLN A 71 24.77 -7.02 0.35
C GLN A 71 23.60 -6.38 1.09
N LEU A 72 22.38 -6.79 0.73
CA LEU A 72 21.16 -6.45 1.46
C LEU A 72 20.75 -7.64 2.33
N ASP A 73 20.94 -7.50 3.64
CA ASP A 73 20.41 -8.44 4.63
C ASP A 73 18.91 -8.16 4.83
N ILE A 74 18.10 -9.22 4.76
CA ILE A 74 16.65 -9.23 4.97
C ILE A 74 16.34 -10.07 6.21
N LYS A 75 15.54 -9.54 7.11
CA LYS A 75 15.00 -10.24 8.27
C LYS A 75 13.48 -10.19 8.25
N ARG A 76 12.83 -11.34 8.03
CA ARG A 76 11.37 -11.45 8.11
C ARG A 76 10.90 -11.43 9.55
N ILE A 77 9.84 -10.66 9.82
CA ILE A 77 9.20 -10.59 11.12
C ILE A 77 7.84 -11.28 11.04
N ASN A 78 7.68 -12.33 11.85
CA ASN A 78 6.42 -13.06 11.94
C ASN A 78 5.45 -12.29 12.85
N GLN A 79 4.25 -12.04 12.35
CA GLN A 79 3.17 -11.40 13.10
C GLN A 79 1.89 -12.22 12.97
N SER A 80 1.09 -12.29 14.04
CA SER A 80 -0.26 -12.86 13.95
C SER A 80 -1.17 -11.90 13.18
N LEU A 81 -1.95 -12.44 12.25
CA LEU A 81 -3.01 -11.70 11.56
C LEU A 81 -4.36 -11.84 12.27
N LEU A 82 -4.48 -12.83 13.16
CA LEU A 82 -5.73 -13.20 13.82
C LEU A 82 -5.88 -12.47 15.16
N PRO A 83 -7.13 -12.11 15.54
CA PRO A 83 -7.42 -11.64 16.87
C PRO A 83 -7.14 -12.70 17.93
N ARG A 84 -6.70 -12.26 19.11
CA ARG A 84 -6.62 -13.16 20.26
C ARG A 84 -8.03 -13.54 20.71
N ALA A 85 -8.22 -14.71 21.31
CA ALA A 85 -9.53 -15.17 21.76
C ALA A 85 -10.23 -14.19 22.75
N GLU A 86 -9.44 -13.42 23.48
CA GLU A 86 -9.88 -12.38 24.41
C GLU A 86 -10.18 -11.01 23.77
N GLU A 87 -9.67 -10.77 22.56
CA GLU A 87 -9.98 -9.60 21.76
C GLU A 87 -11.26 -9.92 20.98
N HIS A 88 -12.41 -9.39 21.40
CA HIS A 88 -13.69 -9.51 20.68
C HIS A 88 -13.67 -8.72 19.35
N ALA A 89 -12.72 -9.04 18.47
CA ALA A 89 -12.52 -8.43 17.17
C ALA A 89 -12.97 -9.39 16.06
N LEU A 90 -13.47 -8.81 14.98
CA LEU A 90 -13.94 -9.56 13.82
C LEU A 90 -12.77 -10.23 13.11
N ASP A 91 -12.89 -11.51 12.75
CA ASP A 91 -11.92 -12.12 11.84
C ASP A 91 -12.14 -11.60 10.42
N LEU A 92 -11.50 -10.47 10.10
CA LEU A 92 -11.56 -9.84 8.79
C LEU A 92 -10.98 -10.75 7.69
N ALA A 93 -10.05 -11.65 8.02
CA ALA A 93 -9.51 -12.59 7.05
C ALA A 93 -10.53 -13.66 6.67
N ALA A 94 -11.37 -14.08 7.61
CA ALA A 94 -12.48 -15.00 7.35
C ALA A 94 -13.63 -14.37 6.52
N LEU A 95 -13.66 -13.04 6.35
CA LEU A 95 -14.65 -12.38 5.48
C LEU A 95 -14.33 -12.55 3.99
N TYR A 96 -13.14 -13.04 3.66
CA TYR A 96 -12.76 -13.32 2.28
C TYR A 96 -13.30 -14.69 1.86
N GLY A 97 -13.78 -14.81 0.62
CA GLY A 97 -14.41 -16.03 0.12
C GLY A 97 -13.48 -17.25 0.10
N ARG A 98 -12.17 -17.04 0.21
CA ARG A 98 -11.10 -18.06 0.29
C ARG A 98 -9.97 -17.57 1.19
N PRO A 99 -9.13 -18.48 1.73
CA PRO A 99 -7.89 -18.09 2.40
C PRO A 99 -7.05 -17.19 1.50
N LEU A 100 -6.51 -16.12 2.06
CA LEU A 100 -5.63 -15.22 1.33
C LEU A 100 -4.32 -15.94 1.00
N ASP A 101 -3.96 -15.97 -0.28
CA ASP A 101 -2.59 -16.25 -0.66
C ASP A 101 -1.77 -14.96 -0.51
N LEU A 102 -0.90 -14.94 0.50
CA LEU A 102 0.00 -13.83 0.78
C LEU A 102 1.43 -14.13 0.33
N ASN A 103 1.66 -15.23 -0.41
CA ASN A 103 2.98 -15.52 -0.95
C ASN A 103 3.45 -14.37 -1.85
N GLU A 104 4.70 -13.97 -1.66
CA GLU A 104 5.28 -12.88 -2.42
C GLU A 104 6.80 -12.99 -2.47
N SER A 105 7.39 -12.14 -3.29
CA SER A 105 8.83 -12.08 -3.54
C SER A 105 9.42 -10.76 -3.08
N ILE A 106 10.75 -10.71 -3.10
CA ILE A 106 11.51 -9.46 -3.17
C ILE A 106 11.93 -9.30 -4.62
N ASP A 107 11.60 -8.16 -5.20
CA ASP A 107 11.86 -7.92 -6.62
C ASP A 107 13.07 -7.02 -6.77
N VAL A 108 14.11 -7.49 -7.46
CA VAL A 108 15.26 -6.67 -7.84
C VAL A 108 15.11 -6.28 -9.30
N VAL A 109 14.88 -4.99 -9.55
CA VAL A 109 14.71 -4.42 -10.89
C VAL A 109 15.99 -3.68 -11.25
N TYR A 110 16.65 -4.09 -12.33
CA TYR A 110 17.86 -3.45 -12.86
C TYR A 110 17.51 -2.37 -13.89
N GLN A 111 18.42 -1.41 -14.08
CA GLN A 111 18.23 -0.30 -15.01
C GLN A 111 18.02 -0.74 -16.47
N ASP A 112 18.59 -1.88 -16.87
CA ASP A 112 18.41 -2.47 -18.20
C ASP A 112 17.04 -3.12 -18.41
N GLY A 113 16.21 -3.15 -17.37
CA GLY A 113 14.87 -3.74 -17.37
C GLY A 113 14.83 -5.21 -16.95
N ASN A 114 15.98 -5.82 -16.63
CA ASN A 114 15.98 -7.16 -16.04
C ASN A 114 15.31 -7.14 -14.65
N VAL A 115 14.57 -8.20 -14.34
CA VAL A 115 13.89 -8.34 -13.05
C VAL A 115 14.15 -9.73 -12.48
N GLU A 116 14.64 -9.76 -11.25
CA GLU A 116 14.78 -10.98 -10.47
C GLU A 116 13.71 -11.03 -9.38
N TYR A 117 12.94 -12.13 -9.37
CA TYR A 117 11.95 -12.42 -8.34
C TYR A 117 12.53 -13.39 -7.32
N LEU A 118 12.98 -12.87 -6.19
CA LEU A 118 13.63 -13.67 -5.15
C LEU A 118 12.58 -14.15 -4.13
N PRO A 119 12.59 -15.44 -3.75
CA PRO A 119 11.68 -15.93 -2.73
C PRO A 119 11.83 -15.16 -1.43
N LEU A 120 10.71 -14.74 -0.83
CA LEU A 120 10.74 -14.02 0.44
C LEU A 120 11.23 -14.92 1.59
N LYS A 121 12.46 -14.73 2.04
CA LYS A 121 13.07 -15.42 3.19
C LYS A 121 14.06 -14.50 3.89
N SER A 122 14.32 -14.75 5.18
CA SER A 122 15.45 -14.11 5.85
C SER A 122 16.76 -14.60 5.21
N GLY A 123 17.71 -13.70 4.99
CA GLY A 123 18.95 -14.01 4.30
C GLY A 123 19.59 -12.77 3.68
N ALA A 124 20.54 -12.98 2.79
CA ALA A 124 21.26 -11.91 2.10
C ALA A 124 20.97 -11.95 0.59
N ILE A 125 20.82 -10.78 0.00
CA ILE A 125 20.75 -10.55 -1.44
C ILE A 125 22.02 -9.81 -1.85
N GLY A 126 22.81 -10.41 -2.74
CA GLY A 126 24.02 -9.79 -3.29
C GLY A 126 23.71 -9.06 -4.59
N ILE A 127 24.26 -7.86 -4.75
CA ILE A 127 24.19 -7.06 -5.97
C ILE A 127 25.63 -6.73 -6.39
N ASP A 128 25.96 -6.94 -7.66
CA ASP A 128 27.28 -6.62 -8.19
C ASP A 128 27.56 -5.11 -8.18
N ALA A 129 28.85 -4.74 -8.32
CA ALA A 129 29.27 -3.35 -8.46
C ALA A 129 28.76 -2.73 -9.77
N GLU A 130 28.67 -1.40 -9.79
CA GLU A 130 28.26 -0.59 -10.95
C GLU A 130 26.86 -0.94 -11.51
N GLN A 131 25.98 -1.42 -10.64
CA GLN A 131 24.57 -1.69 -10.96
C GLN A 131 23.69 -0.55 -10.45
N THR A 132 22.68 -0.18 -11.24
CA THR A 132 21.60 0.69 -10.77
C THR A 132 20.34 -0.14 -10.61
N VAL A 133 19.84 -0.20 -9.37
CA VAL A 133 18.78 -1.15 -8.99
C VAL A 133 17.65 -0.47 -8.21
N SER A 134 16.46 -1.05 -8.32
CA SER A 134 15.32 -0.84 -7.43
C SER A 134 14.95 -2.17 -6.78
N ILE A 135 15.07 -2.25 -5.45
CA ILE A 135 14.70 -3.44 -4.67
C ILE A 135 13.34 -3.18 -4.04
N HIS A 136 12.28 -3.79 -4.57
CA HIS A 136 10.92 -3.64 -4.07
C HIS A 136 10.66 -4.57 -2.89
N LEU A 137 10.14 -4.01 -1.81
CA LEU A 137 9.91 -4.74 -0.57
C LEU A 137 8.52 -5.37 -0.53
N PRO A 138 8.33 -6.43 0.29
CA PRO A 138 7.07 -7.15 0.41
C PRO A 138 5.87 -6.25 0.77
N LEU A 139 4.71 -6.55 0.19
CA LEU A 139 3.42 -5.91 0.38
C LEU A 139 2.69 -6.40 1.63
N HIS A 140 2.83 -7.69 1.98
CA HIS A 140 2.00 -8.36 2.99
C HIS A 140 2.78 -8.74 4.25
N HIS A 141 4.10 -8.83 4.14
CA HIS A 141 4.98 -9.23 5.23
C HIS A 141 5.85 -8.08 5.74
N GLN A 142 6.01 -8.02 7.07
CA GLN A 142 6.99 -7.14 7.67
C GLN A 142 8.39 -7.71 7.45
N VAL A 143 9.28 -6.84 7.00
CA VAL A 143 10.71 -7.10 6.90
C VAL A 143 11.48 -5.95 7.53
N GLU A 144 12.61 -6.29 8.12
CA GLU A 144 13.66 -5.34 8.50
C GLU A 144 14.83 -5.59 7.55
N VAL A 145 15.53 -4.52 7.16
CA VAL A 145 16.57 -4.58 6.14
C VAL A 145 17.86 -3.91 6.58
N ARG A 146 19.01 -4.36 6.09
CA ARG A 146 20.30 -3.76 6.42
C ARG A 146 21.25 -3.88 5.23
N LEU A 147 21.95 -2.80 4.89
CA LEU A 147 22.77 -2.72 3.68
C LEU A 147 24.26 -2.62 4.01
N ARG A 148 25.10 -3.40 3.32
CA ARG A 148 26.56 -3.30 3.29
C ARG A 148 27.05 -2.91 1.90
N GLY A 149 28.11 -2.12 1.85
CA GLY A 149 28.75 -1.68 0.60
C GLY A 149 28.48 -0.20 0.29
N GLU A 150 29.19 0.31 -0.70
CA GLU A 150 29.13 1.71 -1.10
C GLU A 150 28.06 1.91 -2.17
N VAL A 151 27.12 2.82 -1.88
CA VAL A 151 25.98 3.12 -2.75
C VAL A 151 25.73 4.61 -2.86
N GLU A 152 25.17 5.02 -4.00
CA GLU A 152 24.69 6.36 -4.28
C GLU A 152 23.15 6.33 -4.40
N PRO A 153 22.40 7.14 -3.62
CA PRO A 153 20.95 7.18 -3.71
C PRO A 153 20.46 7.70 -5.06
N LEU A 154 19.32 7.17 -5.54
CA LEU A 154 18.65 7.75 -6.71
C LEU A 154 17.64 8.82 -6.31
N ASP A 155 17.53 9.86 -7.14
CA ASP A 155 16.57 10.95 -6.96
C ASP A 155 15.12 10.45 -6.92
N GLN A 156 14.35 10.97 -5.97
CA GLN A 156 12.90 10.76 -5.94
C GLN A 156 12.19 11.64 -6.98
N LYS A 157 10.97 11.25 -7.37
CA LYS A 157 10.15 12.08 -8.26
C LYS A 157 9.74 13.37 -7.56
N ARG A 158 9.44 14.41 -8.34
CA ARG A 158 9.16 15.78 -7.83
C ARG A 158 7.81 15.94 -7.12
N SER A 159 6.91 14.97 -7.29
CA SER A 159 5.57 14.98 -6.70
C SER A 159 5.16 13.56 -6.35
N ALA A 160 4.19 13.42 -5.45
CA ALA A 160 3.69 12.12 -5.02
C ALA A 160 2.16 12.01 -5.07
N PHE A 161 1.65 10.79 -5.19
CA PHE A 161 0.26 10.46 -4.87
C PHE A 161 0.16 9.83 -3.47
N LEU A 162 -0.82 10.24 -2.68
CA LEU A 162 -1.18 9.49 -1.47
C LEU A 162 -2.27 8.47 -1.84
N MET A 163 -2.04 7.20 -1.55
CA MET A 163 -2.99 6.13 -1.85
C MET A 163 -3.54 5.56 -0.54
N MET A 164 -4.78 5.89 -0.22
CA MET A 164 -5.48 5.39 0.96
C MET A 164 -6.50 4.34 0.54
N GLY A 165 -6.55 3.22 1.23
CA GLY A 165 -7.54 2.20 0.92
C GLY A 165 -7.45 0.96 1.76
N ASP A 166 -8.08 -0.09 1.26
CA ASP A 166 -8.10 -1.41 1.87
C ASP A 166 -7.03 -2.35 1.29
N SER A 167 -7.30 -3.65 1.28
CA SER A 167 -6.42 -4.70 0.76
C SER A 167 -6.07 -4.51 -0.71
N ILE A 168 -6.97 -3.94 -1.52
CA ILE A 168 -6.73 -3.73 -2.96
C ILE A 168 -5.67 -2.65 -3.18
N ILE A 169 -5.74 -1.54 -2.45
CA ILE A 169 -4.73 -0.47 -2.53
C ILE A 169 -3.41 -0.95 -1.93
N GLN A 170 -3.44 -1.75 -0.86
CA GLN A 170 -2.23 -2.35 -0.30
C GLN A 170 -1.52 -3.26 -1.32
N GLY A 171 -2.31 -4.04 -2.08
CA GLY A 171 -1.85 -4.94 -3.14
C GLY A 171 -2.04 -6.42 -2.83
N VAL A 172 -2.97 -6.78 -1.93
CA VAL A 172 -3.33 -8.20 -1.68
C VAL A 172 -3.82 -8.83 -2.99
N GLY A 173 -3.38 -10.06 -3.26
CA GLY A 173 -3.55 -10.75 -4.55
C GLY A 173 -2.38 -10.57 -5.53
N LEU A 174 -1.32 -9.84 -5.13
CA LEU A 174 -0.08 -9.73 -5.89
C LEU A 174 1.07 -10.48 -5.20
N HIS A 175 1.84 -11.19 -6.01
CA HIS A 175 3.02 -11.95 -5.57
C HIS A 175 4.37 -11.27 -5.88
N HIS A 176 4.34 -10.15 -6.63
CA HIS A 176 5.51 -9.38 -7.05
C HIS A 176 5.30 -7.90 -6.73
N PRO A 177 5.93 -7.35 -5.68
CA PRO A 177 5.73 -5.96 -5.25
C PRO A 177 6.03 -4.89 -6.33
N SER A 178 6.92 -5.17 -7.28
CA SER A 178 7.20 -4.32 -8.45
C SER A 178 5.99 -4.18 -9.39
N GLN A 179 5.01 -5.08 -9.30
CA GLN A 179 3.78 -5.05 -10.09
C GLN A 179 2.61 -4.35 -9.36
N SER A 180 2.86 -3.80 -8.16
CA SER A 180 1.85 -3.09 -7.37
C SER A 180 1.21 -1.92 -8.12
N LEU A 181 -0.02 -1.59 -7.74
CA LEU A 181 -0.76 -0.46 -8.34
C LEU A 181 0.06 0.84 -8.27
N GLY A 182 0.70 1.10 -7.13
CA GLY A 182 1.57 2.26 -6.94
C GLY A 182 2.77 2.26 -7.89
N ALA A 183 3.50 1.14 -8.00
CA ALA A 183 4.66 1.04 -8.90
C ALA A 183 4.28 1.25 -10.38
N GLN A 184 3.12 0.73 -10.80
CA GLN A 184 2.61 0.95 -12.15
C GLN A 184 2.18 2.42 -12.36
N LEU A 185 1.52 3.03 -11.38
CA LEU A 185 1.11 4.45 -11.46
C LEU A 185 2.31 5.39 -11.49
N GLU A 186 3.37 5.09 -10.73
CA GLU A 186 4.61 5.88 -10.76
C GLU A 186 5.18 5.97 -12.16
N THR A 187 5.24 4.83 -12.86
CA THR A 187 5.71 4.76 -14.24
C THR A 187 4.78 5.52 -15.19
N LEU A 188 3.46 5.37 -15.03
CA LEU A 188 2.46 5.95 -15.94
C LEU A 188 2.25 7.46 -15.79
N LEU A 189 2.58 8.01 -14.61
CA LEU A 189 2.30 9.40 -14.22
C LEU A 189 3.56 10.21 -13.86
N ASP A 190 4.74 9.57 -13.86
CA ASP A 190 6.02 10.16 -13.48
C ASP A 190 5.97 10.88 -12.11
N ALA A 191 5.38 10.19 -11.13
CA ALA A 191 5.19 10.71 -9.77
C ALA A 191 5.38 9.58 -8.75
N SER A 192 6.02 9.89 -7.63
CA SER A 192 6.15 8.95 -6.51
C SER A 192 4.78 8.62 -5.93
N PHE A 193 4.71 7.68 -5.01
CA PHE A 193 3.48 7.40 -4.29
C PHE A 193 3.78 7.03 -2.84
N LEU A 194 2.78 7.18 -1.99
CA LEU A 194 2.78 6.64 -0.64
C LEU A 194 1.60 5.70 -0.51
N ASN A 195 1.87 4.42 -0.35
CA ASN A 195 0.84 3.41 -0.17
C ASN A 195 0.43 3.34 1.31
N GLN A 196 -0.76 3.83 1.63
CA GLN A 196 -1.43 3.70 2.93
C GLN A 196 -2.68 2.79 2.84
N GLY A 197 -2.70 1.87 1.88
CA GLY A 197 -3.68 0.78 1.82
C GLY A 197 -3.50 -0.17 3.00
N LEU A 198 -4.59 -0.65 3.59
CA LEU A 198 -4.55 -1.48 4.79
C LEU A 198 -5.57 -2.62 4.71
N ALA A 199 -5.12 -3.86 4.67
CA ALA A 199 -5.99 -5.01 4.46
C ALA A 199 -7.12 -5.10 5.50
N GLY A 200 -8.33 -5.40 5.03
CA GLY A 200 -9.55 -5.45 5.84
C GLY A 200 -10.09 -4.09 6.30
N LYS A 201 -9.40 -2.98 6.02
CA LYS A 201 -9.72 -1.70 6.65
C LYS A 201 -11.07 -1.15 6.18
N LEU A 202 -11.89 -0.80 7.15
CA LEU A 202 -13.11 0.01 6.97
C LEU A 202 -12.76 1.49 6.81
N ILE A 203 -13.64 2.26 6.16
CA ILE A 203 -13.54 3.73 6.15
C ILE A 203 -13.38 4.24 7.58
N SER A 204 -12.34 5.04 7.82
CA SER A 204 -12.17 5.75 9.10
C SER A 204 -11.46 7.07 8.88
N PRO A 205 -12.05 8.20 9.32
CA PRO A 205 -11.38 9.49 9.27
C PRO A 205 -10.12 9.53 10.17
N ARG A 206 -10.03 8.68 11.21
CA ARG A 206 -8.94 8.74 12.20
C ARG A 206 -7.55 8.44 11.62
N LEU A 207 -7.50 7.62 10.55
CA LEU A 207 -6.26 7.36 9.83
C LEU A 207 -5.78 8.55 8.99
N VAL A 208 -6.66 9.51 8.68
CA VAL A 208 -6.24 10.73 7.98
C VAL A 208 -5.54 11.63 9.00
N GLN A 209 -4.23 11.80 8.88
CA GLN A 209 -3.42 12.66 9.74
C GLN A 209 -2.57 13.59 8.88
N GLU A 210 -1.98 14.59 9.51
CA GLU A 210 -0.94 15.38 8.85
C GLU A 210 0.27 14.49 8.60
N LEU A 211 0.83 14.54 7.38
CA LEU A 211 1.92 13.68 6.96
C LEU A 211 3.19 14.50 6.73
N PRO A 212 4.36 14.04 7.23
CA PRO A 212 5.65 14.69 6.99
C PRO A 212 6.18 14.31 5.60
N LEU A 213 5.49 14.77 4.54
CA LEU A 213 5.84 14.42 3.16
C LEU A 213 7.06 15.20 2.69
N SER A 214 8.00 14.50 2.04
CA SER A 214 9.16 15.12 1.39
C SER A 214 8.78 15.77 0.05
N GLN A 215 7.71 15.32 -0.60
CA GLN A 215 7.20 15.88 -1.86
C GLN A 215 5.78 16.46 -1.73
N PRO A 216 5.44 17.48 -2.54
CA PRO A 216 4.06 17.91 -2.68
C PRO A 216 3.18 16.80 -3.27
N LEU A 217 1.95 16.69 -2.76
CA LEU A 217 0.96 15.76 -3.31
C LEU A 217 0.36 16.29 -4.62
N ARG A 218 0.50 15.52 -5.70
CA ARG A 218 -0.21 15.71 -6.97
C ARG A 218 -1.68 15.32 -6.86
N GLY A 219 -2.00 14.32 -6.04
CA GLY A 219 -3.36 13.85 -5.83
C GLY A 219 -3.46 12.83 -4.69
N ILE A 220 -4.69 12.54 -4.28
CA ILE A 220 -5.00 11.52 -3.29
C ILE A 220 -5.97 10.52 -3.92
N ILE A 221 -5.66 9.23 -3.86
CA ILE A 221 -6.55 8.14 -4.27
C ILE A 221 -7.15 7.54 -3.01
N VAL A 222 -8.47 7.41 -2.97
CA VAL A 222 -9.21 6.82 -1.85
C VAL A 222 -10.00 5.62 -2.35
N GLY A 223 -9.60 4.40 -2.00
CA GLY A 223 -10.23 3.14 -2.41
C GLY A 223 -10.67 2.32 -1.21
N TYR A 224 -11.88 2.59 -0.72
CA TYR A 224 -12.51 1.87 0.39
C TYR A 224 -13.96 1.49 0.03
N GLY A 225 -14.57 0.63 0.85
CA GLY A 225 -16.00 0.35 0.83
C GLY A 225 -16.34 -1.13 0.67
N THR A 226 -15.40 -1.95 0.18
CA THR A 226 -15.61 -3.39 0.01
C THR A 226 -15.85 -4.09 1.35
N ASN A 227 -15.06 -3.73 2.36
CA ASN A 227 -15.18 -4.27 3.72
C ASN A 227 -16.39 -3.64 4.44
N ASP A 228 -16.62 -2.34 4.25
CA ASP A 228 -17.77 -1.65 4.83
C ASP A 228 -19.11 -2.25 4.36
N TRP A 229 -19.22 -2.66 3.10
CA TRP A 229 -20.42 -3.30 2.55
C TRP A 229 -20.75 -4.63 3.25
N VAL A 230 -19.73 -5.37 3.68
CA VAL A 230 -19.88 -6.64 4.40
C VAL A 230 -20.17 -6.42 5.88
N VAL A 231 -19.50 -5.44 6.50
CA VAL A 231 -19.45 -5.32 7.97
C VAL A 231 -20.49 -4.35 8.53
N ARG A 232 -20.75 -3.22 7.87
CA ARG A 232 -21.65 -2.19 8.43
C ARG A 232 -23.11 -2.52 8.19
N GLU A 233 -23.95 -1.97 9.05
CA GLU A 233 -25.37 -2.27 9.10
C GLU A 233 -26.21 -1.44 8.11
N ASN A 234 -25.78 -0.21 7.78
CA ASN A 234 -26.60 0.69 6.96
C ASN A 234 -25.79 1.73 6.15
N LEU A 235 -26.42 2.25 5.08
CA LEU A 235 -25.82 3.21 4.15
C LEU A 235 -25.59 4.61 4.76
N ALA A 236 -26.36 4.99 5.78
CA ALA A 236 -26.23 6.30 6.41
C ALA A 236 -24.92 6.42 7.18
N GLU A 237 -24.53 5.35 7.89
CA GLU A 237 -23.25 5.22 8.59
C GLU A 237 -22.08 5.30 7.60
N LEU A 238 -22.11 4.51 6.51
CA LEU A 238 -21.10 4.55 5.46
C LEU A 238 -20.91 5.97 4.90
N ARG A 239 -22.01 6.65 4.58
CA ARG A 239 -21.98 8.02 4.05
C ARG A 239 -21.41 9.00 5.08
N GLY A 240 -21.77 8.86 6.35
CA GLY A 240 -21.23 9.67 7.45
C GLY A 240 -19.72 9.52 7.59
N GLU A 241 -19.22 8.29 7.57
CA GLU A 241 -17.78 8.00 7.67
C GLU A 241 -17.00 8.50 6.46
N MET A 242 -17.52 8.29 5.24
CA MET A 242 -16.90 8.83 4.03
C MET A 242 -16.89 10.37 4.04
N PHE A 243 -17.99 10.99 4.47
CA PHE A 243 -18.07 12.45 4.61
C PHE A 243 -17.02 12.95 5.62
N ALA A 244 -16.89 12.31 6.77
CA ALA A 244 -15.90 12.67 7.79
C ALA A 244 -14.46 12.48 7.27
N LEU A 245 -14.19 11.37 6.56
CA LEU A 245 -12.88 11.09 5.96
C LEU A 245 -12.50 12.17 4.95
N LEU A 246 -13.40 12.51 4.01
CA LEU A 246 -13.16 13.55 3.01
C LEU A 246 -13.01 14.93 3.65
N GLY A 247 -13.82 15.26 4.67
CA GLY A 247 -13.68 16.49 5.43
C GLY A 247 -12.32 16.61 6.12
N ARG A 248 -11.80 15.51 6.64
CA ARG A 248 -10.47 15.48 7.26
C ARG A 248 -9.34 15.54 6.24
N ILE A 249 -9.51 14.92 5.07
CA ILE A 249 -8.59 15.12 3.94
C ILE A 249 -8.58 16.60 3.52
N ARG A 250 -9.75 17.27 3.43
CA ARG A 250 -9.81 18.71 3.12
C ARG A 250 -9.16 19.57 4.19
N LYS A 251 -9.21 19.16 5.47
CA LYS A 251 -8.52 19.86 6.56
C LYS A 251 -7.00 19.89 6.36
N PHE A 252 -6.38 18.75 6.04
CA PHE A 252 -4.92 18.66 5.92
C PHE A 252 -4.39 18.96 4.51
N HIS A 253 -5.20 18.74 3.47
CA HIS A 253 -4.78 18.88 2.07
C HIS A 253 -5.78 19.72 1.24
N PRO A 254 -6.12 20.96 1.66
CA PRO A 254 -7.29 21.71 1.19
C PRO A 254 -7.39 21.94 -0.33
N GLN A 255 -6.27 21.87 -1.05
CA GLN A 255 -6.23 22.11 -2.51
C GLN A 255 -5.89 20.88 -3.35
N THR A 256 -5.44 19.78 -2.75
CA THR A 256 -5.02 18.57 -3.46
C THR A 256 -6.24 17.83 -4.03
N PRO A 257 -6.27 17.50 -5.33
CA PRO A 257 -7.34 16.70 -5.93
C PRO A 257 -7.48 15.33 -5.26
N VAL A 258 -8.72 14.86 -5.08
CA VAL A 258 -9.02 13.54 -4.53
C VAL A 258 -9.81 12.73 -5.57
N LEU A 259 -9.32 11.54 -5.89
CA LEU A 259 -10.05 10.56 -6.70
C LEU A 259 -10.55 9.45 -5.77
N VAL A 260 -11.87 9.37 -5.59
CA VAL A 260 -12.50 8.26 -4.87
C VAL A 260 -12.76 7.13 -5.86
N LEU A 261 -12.07 6.00 -5.66
CA LEU A 261 -12.32 4.76 -6.40
C LEU A 261 -13.42 3.99 -5.67
N THR A 262 -14.59 3.84 -6.30
CA THR A 262 -15.61 2.94 -5.74
C THR A 262 -15.12 1.49 -5.78
N PRO A 263 -15.63 0.60 -4.91
CA PRO A 263 -15.17 -0.79 -4.87
C PRO A 263 -15.21 -1.48 -6.24
N LEU A 264 -14.20 -2.32 -6.49
CA LEU A 264 -14.07 -3.14 -7.70
C LEU A 264 -15.14 -4.24 -7.74
N TRP A 265 -15.28 -4.90 -8.90
CA TRP A 265 -16.16 -6.06 -9.02
C TRP A 265 -15.76 -7.17 -8.04
N ARG A 266 -16.77 -7.90 -7.56
CA ARG A 266 -16.65 -9.06 -6.69
C ARG A 266 -17.58 -10.18 -7.15
N SER A 267 -17.24 -11.42 -6.89
CA SER A 267 -18.10 -12.54 -7.30
C SER A 267 -19.41 -12.62 -6.51
N ASP A 268 -19.47 -12.07 -5.29
CA ASP A 268 -20.68 -11.98 -4.47
C ASP A 268 -21.51 -10.70 -4.69
N ILE A 269 -21.22 -9.91 -5.74
CA ILE A 269 -21.87 -8.61 -5.98
C ILE A 269 -23.41 -8.65 -6.07
N GLN A 270 -23.98 -9.81 -6.42
CA GLN A 270 -25.44 -10.01 -6.51
C GLN A 270 -26.10 -10.27 -5.16
N GLU A 271 -25.31 -10.56 -4.12
CA GLU A 271 -25.85 -10.73 -2.78
C GLU A 271 -26.36 -9.41 -2.21
N LYS A 272 -27.34 -9.52 -1.32
CA LYS A 272 -27.78 -8.39 -0.50
C LYS A 272 -27.20 -8.56 0.90
N LYS A 273 -26.36 -7.63 1.33
CA LYS A 273 -25.84 -7.56 2.70
C LYS A 273 -26.76 -6.72 3.58
N ARG A 274 -26.47 -6.63 4.88
CA ARG A 274 -27.29 -5.86 5.84
C ARG A 274 -27.45 -4.39 5.43
N MET A 275 -26.35 -3.78 4.98
CA MET A 275 -26.34 -2.42 4.44
C MET A 275 -27.21 -2.24 3.18
N GLY A 276 -27.44 -3.30 2.41
CA GLY A 276 -28.11 -3.24 1.11
C GLY A 276 -27.30 -3.92 0.00
N THR A 277 -27.67 -3.61 -1.23
CA THR A 277 -27.00 -4.10 -2.44
C THR A 277 -25.68 -3.37 -2.68
N PHE A 278 -24.80 -3.97 -3.49
CA PHE A 278 -23.53 -3.36 -3.85
C PHE A 278 -23.71 -2.02 -4.58
N SER A 279 -24.71 -1.93 -5.46
CA SER A 279 -25.03 -0.69 -6.20
C SER A 279 -25.48 0.43 -5.26
N GLU A 280 -26.34 0.13 -4.27
CA GLU A 280 -26.75 1.11 -3.26
C GLU A 280 -25.55 1.65 -2.46
N MET A 281 -24.60 0.78 -2.12
CA MET A 281 -23.34 1.17 -1.47
C MET A 281 -22.50 2.11 -2.36
N GLN A 282 -22.30 1.79 -3.64
CA GLN A 282 -21.55 2.66 -4.57
C GLN A 282 -22.23 4.03 -4.75
N ILE A 283 -23.56 4.06 -4.81
CA ILE A 283 -24.35 5.31 -4.87
C ILE A 283 -24.12 6.13 -3.59
N ALA A 284 -24.17 5.50 -2.41
CA ALA A 284 -23.97 6.19 -1.13
C ALA A 284 -22.55 6.78 -1.01
N LEU A 285 -21.51 6.05 -1.43
CA LEU A 285 -20.14 6.57 -1.50
C LEU A 285 -20.04 7.77 -2.44
N THR A 286 -20.59 7.64 -3.64
CA THR A 286 -20.59 8.71 -4.65
C THR A 286 -21.31 9.97 -4.14
N GLN A 287 -22.45 9.81 -3.47
CA GLN A 287 -23.19 10.93 -2.89
C GLN A 287 -22.39 11.69 -1.83
N ALA A 288 -21.61 10.98 -1.00
CA ALA A 288 -20.76 11.62 0.02
C ALA A 288 -19.72 12.58 -0.58
N THR A 289 -19.24 12.29 -1.80
CA THR A 289 -18.23 13.11 -2.48
C THR A 289 -18.73 14.48 -2.93
N ARG A 290 -20.04 14.60 -3.22
CA ARG A 290 -20.63 15.81 -3.84
C ARG A 290 -20.55 17.06 -2.97
N CYS A 291 -20.35 16.89 -1.66
CA CYS A 291 -20.22 17.98 -0.71
C CYS A 291 -18.82 18.60 -0.68
N PHE A 292 -17.85 18.04 -1.41
CA PHE A 292 -16.46 18.44 -1.33
C PHE A 292 -15.92 18.92 -2.68
N PRO A 293 -15.24 20.08 -2.72
CA PRO A 293 -14.60 20.55 -3.94
C PRO A 293 -13.40 19.69 -4.28
N LYS A 294 -13.06 19.61 -5.58
CA LYS A 294 -11.89 18.87 -6.10
C LYS A 294 -11.89 17.37 -5.71
N VAL A 295 -13.07 16.79 -5.55
CA VAL A 295 -13.26 15.36 -5.41
C VAL A 295 -13.96 14.84 -6.66
N SER A 296 -13.34 13.86 -7.32
CA SER A 296 -13.91 13.11 -8.44
C SER A 296 -14.07 11.64 -8.08
N VAL A 297 -14.87 10.92 -8.85
CA VAL A 297 -15.15 9.50 -8.63
C VAL A 297 -14.70 8.68 -9.83
N ALA A 298 -13.92 7.64 -9.57
CA ALA A 298 -13.62 6.58 -10.52
C ALA A 298 -14.56 5.40 -10.26
N ASP A 299 -15.30 4.96 -11.29
CA ASP A 299 -16.16 3.78 -11.17
C ASP A 299 -15.34 2.49 -11.18
N GLY A 300 -15.23 1.85 -10.02
CA GLY A 300 -14.52 0.59 -9.83
C GLY A 300 -15.01 -0.54 -10.70
N LEU A 301 -16.32 -0.60 -11.03
CA LEU A 301 -16.85 -1.66 -11.89
C LEU A 301 -16.34 -1.53 -13.32
N SER A 302 -16.29 -0.31 -13.85
CA SER A 302 -15.69 -0.03 -15.17
C SER A 302 -14.17 -0.28 -15.21
N LEU A 303 -13.52 -0.28 -14.05
CA LEU A 303 -12.08 -0.48 -13.87
C LEU A 303 -11.72 -1.90 -13.42
N SER A 304 -12.65 -2.84 -13.52
CA SER A 304 -12.46 -4.24 -13.13
C SER A 304 -12.37 -5.17 -14.33
N LEU A 305 -11.49 -6.17 -14.25
CA LEU A 305 -11.47 -7.32 -15.16
C LEU A 305 -12.06 -8.53 -14.45
N ARG A 306 -13.33 -8.87 -14.74
CA ARG A 306 -14.13 -9.88 -14.01
C ARG A 306 -13.47 -11.26 -13.89
N ASP A 307 -12.60 -11.62 -14.82
CA ASP A 307 -11.94 -12.93 -14.89
C ASP A 307 -10.46 -12.89 -14.44
N SER A 308 -10.05 -11.86 -13.69
CA SER A 308 -8.63 -11.65 -13.32
C SER A 308 -8.50 -11.29 -11.85
N TYR A 309 -8.72 -12.29 -10.99
CA TYR A 309 -8.68 -12.21 -9.53
C TYR A 309 -7.92 -13.40 -8.97
N ASP A 310 -6.98 -13.12 -8.07
CA ASP A 310 -6.09 -14.11 -7.47
C ASP A 310 -6.86 -15.11 -6.60
N ASP A 311 -7.79 -14.61 -5.79
CA ASP A 311 -8.64 -15.40 -4.91
C ASP A 311 -9.94 -15.89 -5.58
N ALA A 312 -10.11 -15.61 -6.89
CA ALA A 312 -11.36 -15.78 -7.63
C ALA A 312 -12.59 -15.12 -6.97
N PHE A 313 -12.38 -14.10 -6.13
CA PHE A 313 -13.41 -13.48 -5.31
C PHE A 313 -13.39 -11.95 -5.42
N LEU A 314 -12.36 -11.27 -4.95
CA LEU A 314 -12.27 -9.81 -4.95
C LEU A 314 -10.88 -9.21 -5.11
N HIS A 315 -9.80 -9.97 -4.86
CA HIS A 315 -8.44 -9.44 -4.92
C HIS A 315 -7.88 -9.53 -6.35
N PRO A 316 -7.62 -8.39 -7.03
CA PRO A 316 -7.20 -8.40 -8.42
C PRO A 316 -5.79 -9.01 -8.57
N ASP A 317 -5.61 -9.83 -9.60
CA ASP A 317 -4.27 -10.32 -9.98
C ASP A 317 -3.46 -9.21 -10.69
N SER A 318 -2.21 -9.50 -11.08
CA SER A 318 -1.34 -8.53 -11.74
C SER A 318 -1.90 -7.98 -13.07
N LYS A 319 -2.68 -8.78 -13.81
CA LYS A 319 -3.32 -8.35 -15.05
C LYS A 319 -4.46 -7.36 -14.77
N ALA A 320 -5.30 -7.64 -13.77
CA ALA A 320 -6.35 -6.72 -13.34
C ALA A 320 -5.76 -5.43 -12.74
N VAL A 321 -4.69 -5.51 -11.94
CA VAL A 321 -4.00 -4.33 -11.42
C VAL A 321 -3.42 -3.49 -12.55
N SER A 322 -2.88 -4.10 -13.61
CA SER A 322 -2.40 -3.33 -14.77
C SER A 322 -3.51 -2.62 -15.54
N PHE A 323 -4.66 -3.27 -15.69
CA PHE A 323 -5.85 -2.64 -16.27
C PHE A 323 -6.34 -1.46 -15.40
N LEU A 324 -6.42 -1.66 -14.09
CA LEU A 324 -6.79 -0.64 -13.11
C LEU A 324 -5.82 0.55 -13.17
N ALA A 325 -4.50 0.31 -13.16
CA ALA A 325 -3.48 1.35 -13.21
C ALA A 325 -3.63 2.24 -14.44
N LYS A 326 -3.81 1.65 -15.63
CA LYS A 326 -4.04 2.39 -16.89
C LYS A 326 -5.35 3.17 -16.87
N GLY A 327 -6.38 2.66 -16.20
CA GLY A 327 -7.65 3.35 -16.03
C GLY A 327 -7.59 4.54 -15.10
N LEU A 328 -6.95 4.38 -13.95
CA LEU A 328 -6.73 5.46 -12.99
C LEU A 328 -5.78 6.52 -13.54
N ALA A 329 -4.70 6.14 -14.22
CA ALA A 329 -3.76 7.09 -14.81
C ALA A 329 -4.44 8.03 -15.83
N ARG A 330 -5.41 7.55 -16.60
CA ARG A 330 -6.21 8.40 -17.51
C ARG A 330 -7.07 9.44 -16.78
N GLN A 331 -7.49 9.15 -15.55
CA GLN A 331 -8.31 10.06 -14.74
C GLN A 331 -7.48 11.02 -13.88
N LEU A 332 -6.20 10.72 -13.67
CA LEU A 332 -5.27 11.49 -12.82
C LEU A 332 -4.31 12.39 -13.63
N ARG A 333 -4.33 12.31 -14.96
CA ARG A 333 -3.52 13.15 -15.86
C ARG A 333 -4.08 14.57 -15.92
#